data_AF-A0A958DKB0-F1
#
_entry.id   AF-A0A958DKB0-F1
#
_cell.length_a   1.000
_cell.length_b   1.000
_cell.length_c   1.000
_cell.angle_alpha   90.00
_cell.angle_beta   90.00
_cell.angle_gamma   90.00
#
_symmetry.space_group_name_H-M   'P 1'
#
loop_
_entity.id
_entity.type
_entity.pdbx_description
1 polymer ?
#
loop_
_entity_poly.entity_id
_entity_poly.type
_entity_poly.pdbx_seq_one_letter_code
_entity_poly.pdbx_strand_id
1 'polypeptide(L)'
;MSRISKLRFFPLLLLISLLAGILPLSAQWFYFGRNKVQYTDFKWQILKTEHFDIYYYPEMEDLAERGAHFAEESYAYLESKFNFTITRRIPLIFYSSHLHFQQTNITPGHIPEGVGGFFEFLKGRVVIPSNGNLNQFRKVIKHELVHVFMHSKVYFANKEHGRFDGTYPPLWFVEGLAEYWSTEWDAQAEMVIKDAVLHNYIVPLSNIFQIYGSYMMYKEGQAIMQYIADNYGEDKILLLMENIWKYGKFSDVFEDVIGKSYEQFDQEWLYALQKKYYPMLGEQDFSRMVSKTIVREGYNFKPAYYASEDGEKLVFAGNRTGYSNIYMTNAVPRRRIDEKDAKLKTLVKGGRSSDFEAFHIFSSKIDVSSDGRLAFSSKSGENDALYVYDIPAEDIIRKYQWDDIVGISSPSFSPDGQRIVFSGLSFSGNSDLYILELKNDELMQLTNDLYDDVAPSFSPDGQRIAFSSDRTLFGSQWSYNIFVFDLQSNLTHYVTAGKFQDHAPVWSPDGST
;
A
#
# COMPACT_ATOMS: atom_id res chain seq x y z
N MET A 1 32.92 -57.25 -51.50
CA MET A 1 33.61 -55.98 -51.19
C MET A 1 32.61 -54.83 -51.29
N SER A 2 32.65 -53.95 -50.30
CA SER A 2 31.66 -52.96 -49.85
C SER A 2 30.99 -52.10 -50.95
N ARG A 3 29.65 -51.97 -50.86
CA ARG A 3 28.79 -51.06 -51.63
C ARG A 3 28.84 -49.65 -51.04
N ILE A 4 29.15 -48.67 -51.89
CA ILE A 4 29.02 -47.24 -51.62
C ILE A 4 27.54 -46.85 -51.77
N SER A 5 26.90 -46.39 -50.69
CA SER A 5 25.54 -45.82 -50.72
C SER A 5 25.58 -44.30 -50.59
N LYS A 6 25.07 -43.63 -51.63
CA LYS A 6 24.66 -42.22 -51.62
C LYS A 6 23.61 -42.00 -50.53
N LEU A 7 23.83 -41.04 -49.62
CA LEU A 7 22.75 -40.43 -48.84
C LEU A 7 22.55 -38.99 -49.28
N ARG A 8 21.31 -38.71 -49.69
CA ARG A 8 20.79 -37.41 -50.09
C ARG A 8 20.60 -36.54 -48.84
N PHE A 9 21.16 -35.33 -48.88
CA PHE A 9 20.78 -34.21 -48.03
C PHE A 9 19.32 -33.84 -48.33
N PHE A 10 18.42 -34.06 -47.37
CA PHE A 10 17.07 -33.49 -47.14
C PHE A 10 16.28 -34.54 -46.35
N PRO A 11 16.34 -34.49 -45.00
CA PRO A 11 15.25 -33.81 -44.28
C PRO A 11 15.74 -33.15 -42.97
N LEU A 12 16.73 -32.26 -43.02
CA LEU A 12 17.12 -31.46 -41.84
C LEU A 12 16.26 -30.18 -41.69
N LEU A 13 15.58 -29.77 -42.77
CA LEU A 13 14.73 -28.57 -42.81
C LEU A 13 13.29 -28.79 -42.29
N LEU A 14 12.88 -30.04 -42.05
CA LEU A 14 11.55 -30.36 -41.51
C LEU A 14 11.58 -30.69 -40.00
N LEU A 15 12.78 -30.89 -39.42
CA LEU A 15 12.96 -31.08 -37.98
C LEU A 15 13.13 -29.73 -37.24
N ILE A 16 13.62 -28.69 -37.94
CA ILE A 16 13.77 -27.34 -37.38
C ILE A 16 12.42 -26.57 -37.38
N SER A 17 11.48 -26.90 -38.27
CA SER A 17 10.13 -26.32 -38.26
C SER A 17 9.17 -26.96 -37.24
N LEU A 18 9.45 -28.19 -36.77
CA LEU A 18 8.66 -28.84 -35.72
C LEU A 18 9.17 -28.57 -34.29
N LEU A 19 10.40 -28.07 -34.14
CA LEU A 19 10.94 -27.57 -32.85
C LEU A 19 10.60 -26.10 -32.56
N ALA A 20 10.01 -25.38 -33.53
CA ALA A 20 9.48 -24.02 -33.34
C ALA A 20 8.01 -23.99 -32.88
N GLY A 21 7.37 -25.15 -32.71
CA GLY A 21 5.92 -25.27 -32.50
C GLY A 21 5.43 -25.56 -31.08
N ILE A 22 6.32 -25.65 -30.07
CA ILE A 22 5.92 -25.85 -28.68
C ILE A 22 6.81 -24.98 -27.77
N LEU A 23 6.73 -23.67 -27.97
CA LEU A 23 6.97 -22.75 -26.86
C LEU A 23 5.64 -22.62 -26.11
N PRO A 24 5.59 -22.81 -24.79
CA PRO A 24 4.41 -22.40 -24.05
C PRO A 24 4.15 -20.92 -24.35
N LEU A 25 2.88 -20.58 -24.54
CA LEU A 25 2.32 -19.24 -24.79
C LEU A 25 2.55 -18.26 -23.61
N SER A 26 3.69 -18.32 -22.93
CA SER A 26 4.10 -17.38 -21.86
C SER A 26 4.67 -16.06 -22.40
N ALA A 27 4.73 -15.88 -23.72
CA ALA A 27 5.09 -14.60 -24.36
C ALA A 27 4.04 -13.49 -24.17
N GLN A 28 2.88 -13.77 -23.57
CA GLN A 28 1.85 -12.76 -23.27
C GLN A 28 2.04 -12.05 -21.90
N TRP A 29 3.05 -12.43 -21.11
CA TRP A 29 3.32 -11.81 -19.80
C TRP A 29 4.49 -10.81 -19.80
N PHE A 30 5.21 -10.69 -20.93
CA PHE A 30 6.17 -9.61 -21.12
C PHE A 30 5.45 -8.47 -21.82
N TYR A 31 5.26 -7.35 -21.11
CA TYR A 31 4.95 -6.05 -21.68
C TYR A 31 6.10 -5.65 -22.64
N PHE A 32 6.09 -6.18 -23.86
CA PHE A 32 7.09 -5.90 -24.87
C PHE A 32 6.85 -4.51 -25.47
N GLY A 33 7.83 -3.61 -25.37
CA GLY A 33 7.89 -2.40 -26.19
C GLY A 33 7.61 -1.06 -25.51
N ARG A 34 7.52 -0.96 -24.17
CA ARG A 34 7.59 0.34 -23.47
C ARG A 34 8.65 0.27 -22.39
N ASN A 35 9.71 1.06 -22.54
CA ASN A 35 10.69 1.25 -21.47
C ASN A 35 9.99 1.90 -20.27
N LYS A 36 10.35 1.46 -19.07
CA LYS A 36 9.99 2.13 -17.83
C LYS A 36 10.55 3.55 -17.88
N VAL A 37 9.68 4.54 -17.81
CA VAL A 37 10.09 5.95 -17.93
C VAL A 37 10.76 6.37 -16.63
N GLN A 38 11.95 6.93 -16.77
CA GLN A 38 12.69 7.58 -15.69
C GLN A 38 12.69 9.06 -16.01
N TYR A 39 12.12 9.85 -15.11
CA TYR A 39 12.04 11.29 -15.22
C TYR A 39 13.22 11.94 -14.51
N THR A 40 13.54 11.45 -13.32
CA THR A 40 14.51 12.05 -12.42
C THR A 40 15.87 11.35 -12.56
N ASP A 41 16.94 12.14 -12.67
CA ASP A 41 18.32 11.64 -12.65
C ASP A 41 18.88 11.68 -11.22
N PHE A 42 18.80 10.55 -10.53
CA PHE A 42 19.25 10.43 -9.14
C PHE A 42 20.77 10.38 -9.03
N LYS A 43 21.35 11.33 -8.29
CA LYS A 43 22.78 11.35 -7.95
C LYS A 43 23.07 10.41 -6.77
N TRP A 44 23.10 9.11 -7.05
CA TRP A 44 23.27 8.08 -6.03
C TRP A 44 24.56 8.24 -5.21
N GLN A 45 24.40 8.17 -3.89
CA GLN A 45 25.44 8.07 -2.88
C GLN A 45 25.26 6.78 -2.08
N ILE A 46 26.31 6.38 -1.35
CA ILE A 46 26.30 5.15 -0.55
C ILE A 46 26.68 5.49 0.89
N LEU A 47 25.73 5.31 1.80
CA LEU A 47 25.94 5.31 3.24
C LEU A 47 26.26 3.88 3.68
N LYS A 48 27.35 3.69 4.42
CA LYS A 48 27.82 2.36 4.84
C LYS A 48 27.69 2.22 6.35
N THR A 49 27.08 1.12 6.78
CA THR A 49 26.98 0.74 8.19
C THR A 49 27.73 -0.57 8.44
N GLU A 50 27.51 -1.21 9.59
CA GLU A 50 28.09 -2.52 9.87
C GLU A 50 27.53 -3.57 8.91
N HIS A 51 26.20 -3.63 8.79
CA HIS A 51 25.47 -4.67 8.06
C HIS A 51 24.89 -4.22 6.73
N PHE A 52 24.96 -2.94 6.35
CA PHE A 52 24.29 -2.41 5.16
C PHE A 52 25.17 -1.53 4.28
N ASP A 53 24.92 -1.62 2.97
CA ASP A 53 25.30 -0.59 1.99
C ASP A 53 24.01 0.07 1.50
N ILE A 54 23.78 1.33 1.87
CA ILE A 54 22.51 2.05 1.67
C ILE A 54 22.67 3.07 0.55
N TYR A 55 21.91 2.89 -0.52
CA TYR A 55 21.88 3.76 -1.69
C TYR A 55 20.76 4.79 -1.53
N TYR A 56 21.13 6.07 -1.62
CA TYR A 56 20.23 7.22 -1.49
C TYR A 56 20.70 8.38 -2.38
N TYR A 57 19.96 9.48 -2.46
CA TYR A 57 20.38 10.73 -3.12
C TYR A 57 20.46 11.90 -2.11
N PRO A 58 21.31 12.92 -2.34
CA PRO A 58 21.67 13.92 -1.34
C PRO A 58 20.49 14.64 -0.70
N GLU A 59 19.43 14.88 -1.47
CA GLU A 59 18.25 15.60 -1.02
C GLU A 59 17.48 14.85 0.09
N MET A 60 17.71 13.54 0.24
CA MET A 60 17.11 12.69 1.28
C MET A 60 18.13 12.16 2.30
N GLU A 61 19.26 12.84 2.49
CA GLU A 61 20.33 12.43 3.42
C GLU A 61 19.82 12.16 4.84
N ASP A 62 19.09 13.11 5.43
CA ASP A 62 18.50 12.97 6.77
C ASP A 62 17.59 11.73 6.90
N LEU A 63 16.80 11.44 5.86
CA LEU A 63 15.93 10.27 5.80
C LEU A 63 16.75 8.98 5.67
N ALA A 64 17.83 8.99 4.89
CA ALA A 64 18.73 7.85 4.73
C ALA A 64 19.47 7.51 6.02
N GLU A 65 19.93 8.50 6.79
CA GLU A 65 20.56 8.29 8.10
C GLU A 65 19.60 7.66 9.12
N ARG A 66 18.34 8.14 9.16
CA ARG A 66 17.30 7.53 9.99
C ARG A 66 16.98 6.11 9.57
N GLY A 67 16.85 5.88 8.26
CA GLY A 67 16.65 4.54 7.69
C GLY A 67 17.80 3.59 8.03
N ALA A 68 19.04 4.08 8.05
CA ALA A 68 20.21 3.31 8.47
C ALA A 68 20.11 2.86 9.93
N HIS A 69 19.69 3.77 10.82
CA HIS A 69 19.45 3.43 12.22
C HIS A 69 18.35 2.36 12.38
N PHE A 70 17.23 2.52 11.67
CA PHE A 70 16.14 1.54 11.69
C PHE A 70 16.55 0.17 11.12
N ALA A 71 17.40 0.15 10.09
CA ALA A 71 17.90 -1.07 9.51
C ALA A 71 18.81 -1.85 10.47
N GLU A 72 19.73 -1.15 11.16
CA GLU A 72 20.61 -1.78 12.15
C GLU A 72 19.84 -2.27 13.39
N GLU A 73 18.85 -1.50 13.87
CA GLU A 73 17.95 -1.95 14.93
C GLU A 73 17.18 -3.22 14.51
N SER A 74 16.64 -3.22 13.29
CA SER A 74 15.91 -4.36 12.74
C SER A 74 16.83 -5.58 12.55
N TYR A 75 18.06 -5.37 12.11
CA TYR A 75 19.05 -6.45 11.97
C TYR A 75 19.30 -7.13 13.31
N ALA A 76 19.61 -6.37 14.37
CA ALA A 76 19.88 -6.93 15.70
C ALA A 76 18.68 -7.73 16.26
N TYR A 77 17.46 -7.21 16.06
CA TYR A 77 16.24 -7.92 16.42
C TYR A 77 16.08 -9.24 15.63
N LEU A 78 16.27 -9.20 14.31
CA LEU A 78 16.05 -10.36 13.44
C LEU A 78 17.15 -11.41 13.58
N GLU A 79 18.40 -11.01 13.80
CA GLU A 79 19.49 -11.94 14.11
C GLU A 79 19.16 -12.79 15.34
N SER A 80 18.63 -12.15 16.39
CA SER A 80 18.16 -12.87 17.58
C SER A 80 16.94 -13.74 17.30
N LYS A 81 15.95 -13.27 16.53
CA LYS A 81 14.73 -14.04 16.23
C LYS A 81 15.00 -15.27 15.36
N PHE A 82 15.86 -15.13 14.35
CA PHE A 82 16.21 -16.23 13.46
C PHE A 82 17.32 -17.14 14.01
N ASN A 83 17.99 -16.72 15.09
CA ASN A 83 19.21 -17.36 15.61
C ASN A 83 20.19 -17.64 14.46
N PHE A 84 20.46 -16.60 13.66
CA PHE A 84 21.18 -16.70 12.40
C PHE A 84 21.81 -15.36 12.01
N THR A 85 23.10 -15.38 11.67
CA THR A 85 23.88 -14.20 11.31
C THR A 85 24.12 -14.15 9.80
N ILE A 86 23.88 -12.97 9.20
CA ILE A 86 24.22 -12.70 7.80
C ILE A 86 25.54 -11.93 7.77
N THR A 87 26.60 -12.58 7.29
CA THR A 87 27.95 -12.01 7.32
C THR A 87 28.26 -11.02 6.19
N ARG A 88 27.41 -10.96 5.15
CA ARG A 88 27.55 -10.00 4.04
C ARG A 88 26.75 -8.74 4.34
N ARG A 89 27.22 -7.60 3.84
CA ARG A 89 26.38 -6.38 3.83
C ARG A 89 25.19 -6.56 2.90
N ILE A 90 24.03 -6.11 3.36
CA ILE A 90 22.78 -6.16 2.62
C ILE A 90 22.62 -4.81 1.89
N PRO A 91 22.49 -4.80 0.55
CA PRO A 91 22.20 -3.58 -0.18
C PRO A 91 20.77 -3.10 0.06
N LEU A 92 20.60 -1.90 0.61
CA LEU A 92 19.31 -1.21 0.74
C LEU A 92 19.25 -0.04 -0.24
N ILE A 93 18.13 0.14 -0.92
CA ILE A 93 17.91 1.25 -1.85
C ILE A 93 16.70 2.02 -1.37
N PHE A 94 16.92 3.24 -0.91
CA PHE A 94 15.87 4.10 -0.38
C PHE A 94 15.41 5.12 -1.41
N TYR A 95 14.12 5.41 -1.37
CA TYR A 95 13.48 6.49 -2.11
C TYR A 95 12.64 7.33 -1.15
N SER A 96 12.71 8.65 -1.26
CA SER A 96 11.90 9.56 -0.44
C SER A 96 10.39 9.42 -0.70
N SER A 97 10.02 9.09 -1.95
CA SER A 97 8.63 8.95 -2.38
C SER A 97 8.38 7.67 -3.19
N HIS A 98 7.11 7.27 -3.24
CA HIS A 98 6.62 6.17 -4.06
C HIS A 98 6.77 6.48 -5.55
N LEU A 99 6.63 7.75 -5.93
CA LEU A 99 6.82 8.19 -7.32
C LEU A 99 8.27 8.01 -7.77
N HIS A 100 9.24 8.33 -6.92
CA HIS A 100 10.66 8.04 -7.19
C HIS A 100 10.92 6.53 -7.23
N PHE A 101 10.35 5.78 -6.28
CA PHE A 101 10.46 4.33 -6.22
C PHE A 101 9.90 3.63 -7.47
N GLN A 102 8.80 4.13 -8.03
CA GLN A 102 8.24 3.66 -9.29
C GLN A 102 9.19 3.80 -10.48
N GLN A 103 10.24 4.62 -10.40
CA GLN A 103 11.25 4.80 -11.46
C GLN A 103 12.44 3.83 -11.36
N THR A 104 12.47 2.95 -10.34
CA THR A 104 13.59 2.03 -10.12
C THR A 104 13.78 1.04 -11.28
N ASN A 105 15.02 0.86 -11.73
CA ASN A 105 15.40 -0.15 -12.73
C ASN A 105 15.73 -1.52 -12.11
N ILE A 106 15.54 -1.68 -10.80
CA ILE A 106 15.83 -2.94 -10.10
C ILE A 106 14.88 -4.05 -10.54
N THR A 107 13.62 -3.70 -10.81
CA THR A 107 12.61 -4.58 -11.42
C THR A 107 12.14 -3.98 -12.74
N PRO A 108 12.02 -4.79 -13.82
CA PRO A 108 11.57 -4.31 -15.13
C PRO A 108 10.06 -3.98 -15.15
N GLY A 109 9.30 -4.47 -14.17
CA GLY A 109 7.85 -4.31 -14.11
C GLY A 109 7.39 -2.94 -13.59
N HIS A 110 6.12 -2.63 -13.89
CA HIS A 110 5.39 -1.56 -13.22
C HIS A 110 5.21 -1.91 -11.73
N ILE A 111 5.42 -0.93 -10.86
CA ILE A 111 5.25 -1.08 -9.41
C ILE A 111 3.92 -0.42 -9.01
N PRO A 112 2.90 -1.21 -8.61
CA PRO A 112 1.64 -0.66 -8.12
C PRO A 112 1.82 0.29 -6.92
N GLU A 113 0.87 1.19 -6.72
CA GLU A 113 0.85 2.12 -5.57
C GLU A 113 0.83 1.41 -4.21
N GLY A 114 0.25 0.21 -4.14
CA GLY A 114 0.17 -0.56 -2.90
C GLY A 114 1.45 -1.29 -2.50
N VAL A 115 2.53 -1.21 -3.29
CA VAL A 115 3.79 -1.90 -2.96
C VAL A 115 4.61 -1.03 -2.00
N GLY A 116 4.67 -1.42 -0.73
CA GLY A 116 5.42 -0.68 0.29
C GLY A 116 6.94 -0.83 0.21
N GLY A 117 7.43 -1.87 -0.46
CA GLY A 117 8.84 -2.23 -0.61
C GLY A 117 8.96 -3.58 -1.31
N PHE A 118 10.18 -4.00 -1.67
CA PHE A 118 10.41 -5.40 -2.04
C PHE A 118 11.86 -5.85 -1.85
N PHE A 119 12.01 -7.14 -1.60
CA PHE A 119 13.26 -7.88 -1.64
C PHE A 119 13.48 -8.58 -2.99
N GLU A 120 14.61 -8.31 -3.63
CA GLU A 120 15.04 -8.92 -4.89
C GLU A 120 16.06 -10.04 -4.64
N PHE A 121 15.61 -11.28 -4.78
CA PHE A 121 16.33 -12.48 -4.35
C PHE A 121 17.66 -12.75 -5.08
N LEU A 122 17.81 -12.40 -6.37
CA LEU A 122 18.99 -12.79 -7.16
C LEU A 122 20.25 -12.03 -6.73
N LYS A 123 20.12 -10.72 -6.48
CA LYS A 123 21.23 -9.90 -5.96
C LYS A 123 21.10 -9.59 -4.48
N GLY A 124 20.04 -10.07 -3.84
CA GLY A 124 19.78 -9.92 -2.41
C GLY A 124 19.64 -8.45 -2.00
N ARG A 125 18.95 -7.64 -2.83
CA ARG A 125 18.78 -6.19 -2.65
C ARG A 125 17.39 -5.89 -2.09
N VAL A 126 17.27 -4.90 -1.23
CA VAL A 126 15.99 -4.44 -0.68
C VAL A 126 15.72 -3.01 -1.17
N VAL A 127 14.50 -2.73 -1.60
CA VAL A 127 14.12 -1.43 -2.19
C VAL A 127 12.89 -0.89 -1.49
N ILE A 128 12.97 0.32 -0.93
CA ILE A 128 11.95 0.85 0.00
C ILE A 128 11.67 2.35 -0.24
N PRO A 129 10.40 2.76 -0.49
CA PRO A 129 9.93 4.14 -0.34
C PRO A 129 9.57 4.53 1.12
N SER A 130 9.67 5.82 1.46
CA SER A 130 9.24 6.35 2.78
C SER A 130 7.88 7.06 2.77
N ASN A 131 7.61 7.95 1.82
CA ASN A 131 6.36 8.74 1.74
C ASN A 131 6.04 9.59 2.99
N GLY A 132 7.00 10.19 3.67
CA GLY A 132 6.72 11.06 4.83
C GLY A 132 6.56 10.35 6.16
N ASN A 133 6.00 9.13 6.17
CA ASN A 133 5.73 8.40 7.40
C ASN A 133 6.93 7.58 7.87
N LEU A 134 7.68 8.11 8.85
CA LEU A 134 8.87 7.45 9.40
C LEU A 134 8.57 6.12 10.11
N ASN A 135 7.40 5.98 10.75
CA ASN A 135 7.01 4.72 11.36
C ASN A 135 6.77 3.62 10.33
N GLN A 136 6.04 3.96 9.27
CA GLN A 136 5.77 3.04 8.18
C GLN A 136 7.07 2.67 7.48
N PHE A 137 7.97 3.64 7.26
CA PHE A 137 9.30 3.38 6.71
C PHE A 137 10.10 2.40 7.57
N ARG A 138 10.14 2.60 8.90
CA ARG A 138 10.76 1.66 9.86
C ARG A 138 10.14 0.26 9.79
N LYS A 139 8.81 0.17 9.76
CA LYS A 139 8.08 -1.11 9.66
C LYS A 139 8.41 -1.85 8.37
N VAL A 140 8.43 -1.14 7.24
CA VAL A 140 8.75 -1.74 5.94
C VAL A 140 10.21 -2.21 5.91
N ILE A 141 11.16 -1.43 6.43
CA ILE A 141 12.56 -1.88 6.56
C ILE A 141 12.60 -3.21 7.31
N LYS A 142 11.93 -3.30 8.46
CA LYS A 142 11.89 -4.54 9.23
C LYS A 142 11.22 -5.68 8.46
N HIS A 143 10.10 -5.42 7.79
CA HIS A 143 9.37 -6.39 6.96
C HIS A 143 10.26 -6.97 5.86
N GLU A 144 10.90 -6.12 5.06
CA GLU A 144 11.77 -6.58 3.98
C GLU A 144 13.00 -7.33 4.50
N LEU A 145 13.54 -6.94 5.66
CA LEU A 145 14.62 -7.67 6.29
C LEU A 145 14.18 -9.05 6.79
N VAL A 146 12.93 -9.25 7.22
CA VAL A 146 12.41 -10.59 7.53
C VAL A 146 12.54 -11.49 6.29
N HIS A 147 12.21 -11.00 5.10
CA HIS A 147 12.40 -11.75 3.84
C HIS A 147 13.87 -12.11 3.61
N VAL A 148 14.79 -11.18 3.85
CA VAL A 148 16.24 -11.42 3.69
C VAL A 148 16.74 -12.53 4.64
N PHE A 149 16.36 -12.45 5.92
CA PHE A 149 16.76 -13.44 6.93
C PHE A 149 16.10 -14.79 6.70
N MET A 150 14.80 -14.82 6.41
CA MET A 150 14.07 -16.05 6.11
C MET A 150 14.65 -16.75 4.89
N HIS A 151 14.86 -16.02 3.78
CA HIS A 151 15.45 -16.58 2.57
C HIS A 151 16.84 -17.15 2.85
N SER A 152 17.67 -16.43 3.59
CA SER A 152 19.02 -16.90 3.95
C SER A 152 18.95 -18.16 4.82
N LYS A 153 18.14 -18.17 5.87
CA LYS A 153 17.98 -19.32 6.78
C LYS A 153 17.50 -20.56 6.03
N VAL A 154 16.46 -20.44 5.19
CA VAL A 154 15.91 -21.54 4.38
C VAL A 154 16.94 -22.05 3.37
N TYR A 155 17.67 -21.14 2.71
CA TYR A 155 18.73 -21.52 1.78
C TYR A 155 19.83 -22.32 2.49
N PHE A 156 20.29 -21.87 3.66
CA PHE A 156 21.33 -22.58 4.42
C PHE A 156 20.83 -23.92 4.98
N ALA A 157 19.61 -23.98 5.53
CA ALA A 157 19.01 -25.23 6.02
C ALA A 157 18.97 -26.31 4.93
N ASN A 158 18.57 -25.93 3.71
CA ASN A 158 18.57 -26.83 2.56
C ASN A 158 19.99 -27.19 2.09
N LYS A 159 20.88 -26.19 1.99
CA LYS A 159 22.27 -26.36 1.51
C LYS A 159 23.08 -27.30 2.41
N GLU A 160 23.00 -27.14 3.73
CA GLU A 160 23.72 -27.96 4.71
C GLU A 160 23.32 -29.44 4.64
N HIS A 161 22.09 -29.72 4.21
CA HIS A 161 21.56 -31.07 4.01
C HIS A 161 21.63 -31.56 2.55
N GLY A 162 22.34 -30.83 1.67
CA GLY A 162 22.55 -31.23 0.27
C GLY A 162 21.29 -31.18 -0.61
N ARG A 163 20.27 -30.42 -0.22
CA ARG A 163 19.00 -30.26 -0.95
C ARG A 163 19.05 -29.00 -1.81
N PHE A 164 19.43 -29.13 -3.08
CA PHE A 164 19.50 -27.99 -4.02
C PHE A 164 18.15 -27.65 -4.68
N ASP A 165 17.20 -28.57 -4.64
CA ASP A 165 15.79 -28.44 -5.05
C ASP A 165 14.84 -28.38 -3.83
N GLY A 166 15.38 -28.01 -2.68
CA GLY A 166 14.71 -28.09 -1.39
C GLY A 166 13.40 -27.31 -1.33
N THR A 167 12.51 -27.75 -0.44
CA THR A 167 11.22 -27.10 -0.19
C THR A 167 11.43 -25.64 0.21
N TYR A 168 10.54 -24.79 -0.25
CA TYR A 168 10.48 -23.37 0.13
C TYR A 168 9.13 -23.09 0.81
N PRO A 169 9.05 -22.16 1.79
CA PRO A 169 7.79 -21.86 2.42
C PRO A 169 6.77 -21.29 1.41
N PRO A 170 5.47 -21.61 1.55
CA PRO A 170 4.42 -21.03 0.74
C PRO A 170 4.23 -19.54 1.04
N LEU A 171 3.63 -18.80 0.10
CA LEU A 171 3.51 -17.34 0.21
C LEU A 171 2.80 -16.87 1.49
N TRP A 172 1.76 -17.57 1.95
CA TRP A 172 1.08 -17.22 3.21
C TRP A 172 2.04 -17.25 4.41
N PHE A 173 3.03 -18.15 4.40
CA PHE A 173 4.02 -18.24 5.46
C PHE A 173 5.05 -17.13 5.32
N VAL A 174 5.56 -16.91 4.10
CA VAL A 174 6.56 -15.87 3.80
C VAL A 174 6.05 -14.49 4.21
N GLU A 175 4.86 -14.11 3.72
CA GLU A 175 4.27 -12.80 3.98
C GLU A 175 3.70 -12.71 5.40
N GLY A 176 3.07 -13.78 5.87
CA GLY A 176 2.56 -13.84 7.24
C GLY A 176 3.65 -13.68 8.29
N LEU A 177 4.83 -14.28 8.07
CA LEU A 177 6.01 -14.13 8.92
C LEU A 177 6.53 -12.69 8.90
N ALA A 178 6.64 -12.11 7.70
CA ALA A 178 7.09 -10.74 7.52
C ALA A 178 6.16 -9.75 8.22
N GLU A 179 4.84 -9.87 8.07
CA GLU A 179 3.85 -9.09 8.83
C GLU A 179 3.96 -9.31 10.34
N TYR A 180 4.04 -10.56 10.80
CA TYR A 180 4.06 -10.92 12.22
C TYR A 180 5.31 -10.42 12.96
N TRP A 181 6.49 -10.50 12.34
CA TRP A 181 7.74 -10.06 12.98
C TRP A 181 8.10 -8.59 12.71
N SER A 182 7.47 -7.94 11.73
CA SER A 182 7.71 -6.52 11.44
C SER A 182 6.83 -5.57 12.25
N THR A 183 5.62 -5.98 12.64
CA THR A 183 4.67 -5.13 13.38
C THR A 183 3.97 -5.91 14.48
N GLU A 184 3.40 -5.19 15.44
CA GLU A 184 2.44 -5.74 16.39
C GLU A 184 1.06 -5.91 15.75
N TRP A 185 0.18 -6.65 16.43
CA TRP A 185 -1.22 -6.79 16.03
C TRP A 185 -1.96 -5.46 16.15
N ASP A 186 -2.19 -4.80 15.02
CA ASP A 186 -2.75 -3.45 14.96
C ASP A 186 -4.25 -3.41 14.63
N ALA A 187 -4.80 -2.19 14.63
CA ALA A 187 -6.22 -1.97 14.33
C ALA A 187 -6.61 -2.39 12.90
N GLN A 188 -5.67 -2.39 11.95
CA GLN A 188 -5.92 -2.78 10.57
C GLN A 188 -6.03 -4.30 10.45
N ALA A 189 -5.10 -5.04 11.07
CA ALA A 189 -5.15 -6.50 11.16
C ALA A 189 -6.43 -6.96 11.87
N GLU A 190 -6.75 -6.33 13.02
CA GLU A 190 -7.98 -6.61 13.77
C GLU A 190 -9.23 -6.34 12.92
N MET A 191 -9.29 -5.21 12.21
CA MET A 191 -10.42 -4.86 11.34
C MET A 191 -10.63 -5.89 10.23
N VAL A 192 -9.56 -6.24 9.50
CA VAL A 192 -9.61 -7.14 8.33
C VAL A 192 -10.05 -8.54 8.76
N ILE A 193 -9.43 -9.10 9.80
CA ILE A 193 -9.74 -10.47 10.26
C ILE A 193 -11.12 -10.53 10.92
N LYS A 194 -11.51 -9.51 11.68
CA LYS A 194 -12.87 -9.42 12.22
C LYS A 194 -13.90 -9.39 11.10
N ASP A 195 -13.71 -8.55 10.08
CA ASP A 195 -14.64 -8.44 8.95
C ASP A 195 -14.76 -9.76 8.18
N ALA A 196 -13.62 -10.43 7.94
CA ALA A 196 -13.53 -11.75 7.30
C ALA A 196 -14.38 -12.81 7.99
N VAL A 197 -14.29 -12.86 9.32
CA VAL A 197 -14.97 -13.86 10.14
C VAL A 197 -16.47 -13.53 10.22
N LEU A 198 -16.82 -12.27 10.47
CA LEU A 198 -18.22 -11.86 10.63
C LEU A 198 -19.02 -11.96 9.33
N HIS A 199 -18.38 -11.78 8.17
CA HIS A 199 -19.00 -11.89 6.85
C HIS A 199 -18.71 -13.22 6.13
N ASN A 200 -18.09 -14.18 6.82
CA ASN A 200 -17.86 -15.55 6.35
C ASN A 200 -17.09 -15.63 5.02
N TYR A 201 -16.01 -14.86 4.91
CA TYR A 201 -15.06 -14.93 3.78
C TYR A 201 -13.61 -15.20 4.20
N ILE A 202 -13.36 -15.49 5.48
CA ILE A 202 -12.07 -16.03 5.96
C ILE A 202 -11.76 -17.36 5.24
N VAL A 203 -10.51 -17.54 4.80
CA VAL A 203 -10.10 -18.73 4.05
C VAL A 203 -9.33 -19.71 4.94
N PRO A 204 -9.71 -21.00 5.00
CA PRO A 204 -8.93 -22.01 5.72
C PRO A 204 -7.52 -22.17 5.12
N LEU A 205 -6.53 -22.53 5.95
CA LEU A 205 -5.14 -22.74 5.53
C LEU A 205 -5.02 -23.79 4.43
N SER A 206 -5.80 -24.87 4.51
CA SER A 206 -5.90 -25.91 3.46
C SER A 206 -6.29 -25.36 2.08
N ASN A 207 -6.96 -24.21 2.04
CA ASN A 207 -7.49 -23.56 0.85
C ASN A 207 -6.93 -22.17 0.59
N ILE A 208 -5.87 -21.77 1.30
CA ILE A 208 -5.33 -20.40 1.27
C ILE A 208 -4.90 -19.94 -0.13
N PHE A 209 -4.63 -20.87 -1.05
CA PHE A 209 -4.33 -20.57 -2.46
C PHE A 209 -5.45 -19.78 -3.18
N GLN A 210 -6.69 -19.83 -2.69
CA GLN A 210 -7.81 -19.07 -3.25
C GLN A 210 -7.61 -17.56 -3.19
N ILE A 211 -6.81 -17.09 -2.24
CA ILE A 211 -6.52 -15.67 -2.01
C ILE A 211 -5.04 -15.35 -2.30
N TYR A 212 -4.38 -16.18 -3.12
CA TYR A 212 -2.96 -16.05 -3.45
C TYR A 212 -2.58 -14.65 -3.94
N GLY A 213 -1.57 -14.05 -3.28
CA GLY A 213 -1.04 -12.73 -3.61
C GLY A 213 -1.98 -11.57 -3.29
N SER A 214 -3.13 -11.82 -2.65
CA SER A 214 -4.02 -10.75 -2.19
C SER A 214 -3.58 -10.21 -0.83
N TYR A 215 -3.95 -8.97 -0.54
CA TYR A 215 -3.77 -8.37 0.78
C TYR A 215 -4.40 -9.20 1.91
N MET A 216 -5.49 -9.92 1.62
CA MET A 216 -6.11 -10.84 2.56
C MET A 216 -5.17 -11.97 2.99
N MET A 217 -4.41 -12.56 2.07
CA MET A 217 -3.46 -13.64 2.39
C MET A 217 -2.38 -13.18 3.36
N TYR A 218 -1.96 -11.92 3.27
CA TYR A 218 -0.94 -11.36 4.16
C TYR A 218 -1.48 -11.26 5.58
N LYS A 219 -2.70 -10.72 5.74
CA LYS A 219 -3.34 -10.60 7.06
C LYS A 219 -3.80 -11.93 7.64
N GLU A 220 -4.30 -12.85 6.84
CA GLU A 220 -4.58 -14.22 7.29
C GLU A 220 -3.30 -14.95 7.67
N GLY A 221 -2.22 -14.81 6.90
CA GLY A 221 -0.90 -15.33 7.24
C GLY A 221 -0.39 -14.79 8.58
N GLN A 222 -0.50 -13.49 8.81
CA GLN A 222 -0.16 -12.84 10.09
C GLN A 222 -0.98 -13.44 11.25
N ALA A 223 -2.29 -13.62 11.05
CA ALA A 223 -3.20 -14.22 12.04
C ALA A 223 -2.86 -15.67 12.35
N ILE A 224 -2.46 -16.44 11.33
CA ILE A 224 -2.00 -17.82 11.48
C ILE A 224 -0.69 -17.87 12.28
N MET A 225 0.28 -16.98 12.00
CA MET A 225 1.52 -16.90 12.80
C MET A 225 1.24 -16.60 14.26
N GLN A 226 0.37 -15.61 14.53
CA GLN A 226 -0.06 -15.29 15.89
C GLN A 226 -0.70 -16.50 16.57
N TYR A 227 -1.60 -17.20 15.88
CA TYR A 227 -2.25 -18.40 16.43
C TYR A 227 -1.26 -19.54 16.70
N ILE A 228 -0.27 -19.75 15.83
CA ILE A 228 0.81 -20.71 16.05
C ILE A 228 1.60 -20.33 17.31
N ALA A 229 2.01 -19.08 17.42
CA ALA A 229 2.78 -18.59 18.57
C ALA A 229 2.00 -18.76 19.89
N ASP A 230 0.72 -18.41 19.91
CA ASP A 230 -0.11 -18.43 21.11
C ASP A 230 -0.46 -19.85 21.59
N ASN A 231 -0.61 -20.82 20.67
CA ASN A 231 -1.14 -22.15 21.00
C ASN A 231 -0.08 -23.26 20.93
N TYR A 232 0.99 -23.08 20.17
CA TYR A 232 2.02 -24.09 19.93
C TYR A 232 3.43 -23.63 20.34
N GLY A 233 3.62 -22.33 20.57
CA GLY A 233 4.90 -21.71 20.89
C GLY A 233 5.51 -20.99 19.68
N GLU A 234 6.05 -19.79 19.90
CA GLU A 234 6.68 -18.99 18.84
C GLU A 234 7.91 -19.70 18.23
N ASP A 235 8.61 -20.54 19.00
CA ASP A 235 9.76 -21.35 18.56
C ASP A 235 9.41 -22.29 17.39
N LYS A 236 8.13 -22.70 17.28
CA LYS A 236 7.65 -23.52 16.16
C LYS A 236 7.83 -22.85 14.82
N ILE A 237 7.72 -21.53 14.75
CA ILE A 237 7.92 -20.77 13.51
C ILE A 237 9.34 -20.95 13.00
N LEU A 238 10.34 -20.89 13.89
CA LEU A 238 11.74 -21.14 13.52
C LEU A 238 11.96 -22.60 13.11
N LEU A 239 11.39 -23.55 13.85
CA LEU A 239 11.50 -24.98 13.54
C LEU A 239 10.89 -25.35 12.18
N LEU A 240 9.83 -24.66 11.74
CA LEU A 240 9.25 -24.84 10.39
C LEU A 240 10.25 -24.50 9.29
N MET A 241 11.08 -23.48 9.51
CA MET A 241 12.13 -23.09 8.55
C MET A 241 13.35 -24.01 8.66
N GLU A 242 13.76 -24.39 9.86
CA GLU A 242 14.95 -25.23 10.09
C GLU A 242 14.75 -26.68 9.62
N ASN A 243 13.51 -27.20 9.67
CA ASN A 243 13.19 -28.56 9.25
C ASN A 243 12.73 -28.65 7.79
N ILE A 244 12.79 -27.56 7.02
CA ILE A 244 12.23 -27.50 5.67
C ILE A 244 12.88 -28.49 4.68
N TRP A 245 14.13 -28.88 4.94
CA TRP A 245 14.90 -29.83 4.12
C TRP A 245 14.42 -31.28 4.24
N LYS A 246 13.65 -31.61 5.29
CA LYS A 246 13.23 -33.00 5.59
C LYS A 246 12.25 -33.55 4.57
N TYR A 247 11.36 -32.70 4.06
CA TYR A 247 10.23 -33.10 3.22
C TYR A 247 10.22 -32.32 1.91
N GLY A 248 9.53 -32.85 0.90
CA GLY A 248 9.36 -32.22 -0.42
C GLY A 248 8.16 -31.26 -0.50
N LYS A 249 7.33 -31.19 0.55
CA LYS A 249 6.20 -30.29 0.65
C LYS A 249 6.20 -29.61 2.01
N PHE A 250 5.87 -28.32 2.03
CA PHE A 250 5.81 -27.57 3.27
C PHE A 250 4.68 -28.04 4.21
N SER A 251 3.58 -28.58 3.68
CA SER A 251 2.51 -29.19 4.47
C SER A 251 3.03 -30.32 5.37
N ASP A 252 3.99 -31.10 4.87
CA ASP A 252 4.53 -32.25 5.59
C ASP A 252 5.51 -31.79 6.68
N VAL A 253 6.26 -30.71 6.43
CA VAL A 253 7.07 -30.01 7.45
C VAL A 253 6.17 -29.44 8.55
N PHE A 254 5.04 -28.84 8.15
CA PHE A 254 4.06 -28.30 9.07
C PHE A 254 3.49 -29.38 9.97
N GLU A 255 3.08 -30.52 9.41
CA GLU A 255 2.57 -31.65 10.17
C GLU A 255 3.62 -32.23 11.13
N ASP A 256 4.90 -32.36 10.73
CA ASP A 256 6.00 -32.81 11.60
C ASP A 256 6.23 -31.85 12.79
N VAL A 257 6.20 -30.53 12.56
CA VAL A 257 6.58 -29.53 13.58
C VAL A 257 5.41 -29.14 14.49
N ILE A 258 4.22 -28.95 13.92
CA ILE A 258 2.99 -28.55 14.62
C ILE A 258 2.26 -29.79 15.19
N GLY A 259 2.45 -30.97 14.59
CA GLY A 259 1.79 -32.21 15.00
C GLY A 259 0.36 -32.35 14.48
N LYS A 260 -0.03 -31.55 13.47
CA LYS A 260 -1.38 -31.54 12.89
C LYS A 260 -1.31 -31.30 11.38
N SER A 261 -2.19 -31.94 10.63
CA SER A 261 -2.43 -31.59 9.23
C SER A 261 -3.08 -30.20 9.13
N TYR A 262 -3.05 -29.59 7.94
CA TYR A 262 -3.75 -28.32 7.71
C TYR A 262 -5.24 -28.39 8.02
N GLU A 263 -5.92 -29.48 7.68
CA GLU A 263 -7.35 -29.64 7.93
C GLU A 263 -7.66 -29.71 9.43
N GLN A 264 -6.80 -30.36 10.22
CA GLN A 264 -6.95 -30.42 11.68
C GLN A 264 -6.67 -29.05 12.32
N PHE A 265 -5.64 -28.35 11.83
CA PHE A 265 -5.33 -26.99 12.26
C PHE A 265 -6.47 -26.02 11.96
N ASP A 266 -7.06 -26.10 10.75
CA ASP A 266 -8.16 -25.26 10.30
C ASP A 266 -9.38 -25.35 11.22
N GLN A 267 -9.72 -26.56 11.68
CA GLN A 267 -10.85 -26.76 12.60
C GLN A 267 -10.67 -25.98 13.91
N GLU A 268 -9.45 -25.94 14.44
CA GLU A 268 -9.16 -25.28 15.72
C GLU A 268 -8.99 -23.77 15.56
N TRP A 269 -8.24 -23.36 14.53
CA TRP A 269 -7.98 -21.94 14.25
C TRP A 269 -9.26 -21.20 13.90
N LEU A 270 -10.06 -21.72 12.96
CA LEU A 270 -11.32 -21.07 12.58
C LEU A 270 -12.31 -21.04 13.74
N TYR A 271 -12.39 -22.11 14.53
CA TYR A 271 -13.25 -22.13 15.71
C TYR A 271 -12.82 -21.11 16.78
N ALA A 272 -11.51 -20.92 16.96
CA ALA A 272 -10.98 -19.88 17.86
C ALA A 272 -11.35 -18.46 17.38
N LEU A 273 -11.26 -18.20 16.07
CA LEU A 273 -11.70 -16.92 15.50
C LEU A 273 -13.21 -16.68 15.68
N GLN A 274 -14.03 -17.71 15.43
CA GLN A 274 -15.48 -17.62 15.65
C GLN A 274 -15.81 -17.31 17.12
N LYS A 275 -15.15 -18.00 18.06
CA LYS A 275 -15.29 -17.71 19.50
C LYS A 275 -14.94 -16.28 19.86
N LYS A 276 -13.92 -15.70 19.20
CA LYS A 276 -13.49 -14.32 19.44
C LYS A 276 -14.52 -13.32 18.92
N TYR A 277 -15.02 -13.48 17.69
CA TYR A 277 -15.76 -12.42 17.01
C TYR A 277 -17.28 -12.57 16.99
N TYR A 278 -17.83 -13.78 16.97
CA TYR A 278 -19.28 -13.98 16.89
C TYR A 278 -20.09 -13.35 18.03
N PRO A 279 -19.60 -13.27 19.29
CA PRO A 279 -20.32 -12.57 20.35
C PRO A 279 -20.65 -11.10 20.02
N MET A 280 -19.86 -10.44 19.17
CA MET A 280 -20.06 -9.03 18.80
C MET A 280 -21.34 -8.79 17.98
N LEU A 281 -21.84 -9.82 17.29
CA LEU A 281 -23.10 -9.72 16.53
C LEU A 281 -24.33 -9.50 17.42
N GLY A 282 -24.22 -9.77 18.72
CA GLY A 282 -25.28 -9.49 19.69
C GLY A 282 -25.40 -8.01 20.07
N GLU A 283 -24.35 -7.21 19.82
CA GLU A 283 -24.26 -5.81 20.27
C GLU A 283 -24.28 -4.79 19.12
N GLN A 284 -23.92 -5.20 17.91
CA GLN A 284 -23.71 -4.30 16.76
C GLN A 284 -24.41 -4.79 15.50
N ASP A 285 -25.18 -3.90 14.87
CA ASP A 285 -25.76 -4.16 13.55
C ASP A 285 -24.72 -4.00 12.44
N PHE A 286 -24.80 -4.85 11.42
CA PHE A 286 -24.04 -4.64 10.18
C PHE A 286 -24.44 -3.32 9.53
N SER A 287 -23.46 -2.56 9.03
CA SER A 287 -23.70 -1.27 8.36
C SER A 287 -24.73 -1.38 7.23
N ARG A 288 -24.74 -2.49 6.49
CA ARG A 288 -25.72 -2.80 5.44
C ARG A 288 -27.18 -2.86 5.95
N MET A 289 -27.40 -3.21 7.21
CA MET A 289 -28.73 -3.34 7.80
C MET A 289 -29.34 -1.98 8.17
N VAL A 290 -28.48 -0.99 8.45
CA VAL A 290 -28.88 0.35 8.90
C VAL A 290 -28.60 1.46 7.89
N SER A 291 -27.99 1.14 6.75
CA SER A 291 -27.68 2.10 5.67
C SER A 291 -28.30 1.72 4.34
N LYS A 292 -28.39 2.69 3.43
CA LYS A 292 -28.84 2.48 2.06
C LYS A 292 -27.66 2.59 1.10
N THR A 293 -27.39 1.54 0.34
CA THR A 293 -26.39 1.58 -0.73
C THR A 293 -26.84 2.53 -1.85
N ILE A 294 -26.03 3.55 -2.15
CA ILE A 294 -26.28 4.49 -3.25
C ILE A 294 -25.69 3.95 -4.56
N VAL A 295 -24.52 3.32 -4.49
CA VAL A 295 -23.83 2.76 -5.66
C VAL A 295 -23.32 1.34 -5.34
N ARG A 296 -23.72 0.35 -6.14
CA ARG A 296 -23.38 -1.07 -5.93
C ARG A 296 -22.20 -1.57 -6.76
N GLU A 297 -22.00 -0.99 -7.94
CA GLU A 297 -21.01 -1.48 -8.90
C GLU A 297 -19.63 -0.88 -8.70
N GLY A 298 -18.61 -1.73 -8.85
CA GLY A 298 -17.20 -1.36 -8.73
C GLY A 298 -16.81 -0.92 -7.32
N TYR A 299 -15.55 -0.55 -7.17
CA TYR A 299 -15.09 0.10 -5.95
C TYR A 299 -15.42 1.59 -6.00
N ASN A 300 -15.77 2.15 -4.84
CA ASN A 300 -16.22 3.52 -4.67
C ASN A 300 -15.47 4.14 -3.49
N PHE A 301 -14.65 5.14 -3.77
CA PHE A 301 -13.75 5.73 -2.80
C PHE A 301 -14.01 7.22 -2.63
N LYS A 302 -13.83 7.68 -1.39
CA LYS A 302 -13.70 9.10 -0.99
C LYS A 302 -14.82 9.98 -1.59
N PRO A 303 -16.09 9.76 -1.21
CA PRO A 303 -17.17 10.57 -1.72
C PRO A 303 -17.09 12.00 -1.19
N ALA A 304 -17.36 12.98 -2.07
CA ALA A 304 -17.56 14.38 -1.76
C ALA A 304 -19.01 14.77 -2.09
N TYR A 305 -19.64 15.54 -1.19
CA TYR A 305 -21.01 16.03 -1.36
C TYR A 305 -21.00 17.37 -2.09
N TYR A 306 -21.95 17.56 -3.00
CA TYR A 306 -22.13 18.80 -3.73
C TYR A 306 -23.62 19.11 -3.90
N ALA A 307 -24.06 20.26 -3.39
CA ALA A 307 -25.42 20.75 -3.61
C ALA A 307 -25.45 21.76 -4.76
N SER A 308 -26.29 21.50 -5.75
CA SER A 308 -26.54 22.38 -6.90
C SER A 308 -28.01 22.77 -6.97
N GLU A 309 -28.37 23.73 -7.83
CA GLU A 309 -29.78 24.05 -8.11
C GLU A 309 -30.55 22.81 -8.62
N ASP A 310 -29.88 21.90 -9.31
CA ASP A 310 -30.41 20.63 -9.82
C ASP A 310 -30.46 19.50 -8.76
N GLY A 311 -30.24 19.85 -7.49
CA GLY A 311 -30.29 18.96 -6.34
C GLY A 311 -28.93 18.46 -5.86
N GLU A 312 -28.99 17.56 -4.89
CA GLU A 312 -27.83 17.02 -4.18
C GLU A 312 -27.12 15.93 -5.00
N LYS A 313 -25.80 16.04 -5.08
CA LYS A 313 -24.91 15.16 -5.83
C LYS A 313 -23.84 14.57 -4.92
N LEU A 314 -23.32 13.41 -5.33
CA LEU A 314 -22.12 12.79 -4.79
C LEU A 314 -21.11 12.63 -5.90
N VAL A 315 -19.91 13.14 -5.67
CA VAL A 315 -18.74 12.96 -6.53
C VAL A 315 -17.80 11.97 -5.86
N PHE A 316 -17.27 10.98 -6.58
CA PHE A 316 -16.45 9.93 -5.98
C PHE A 316 -15.53 9.27 -7.01
N ALA A 317 -14.43 8.71 -6.56
CA ALA A 317 -13.53 7.93 -7.41
C ALA A 317 -14.00 6.46 -7.51
N GLY A 318 -13.89 5.84 -8.68
CA GLY A 318 -14.19 4.42 -8.85
C GLY A 318 -13.57 3.81 -10.10
N ASN A 319 -13.62 2.48 -10.23
CA ASN A 319 -12.83 1.74 -11.22
C ASN A 319 -13.66 0.91 -12.22
N ARG A 320 -14.91 1.29 -12.49
CA ARG A 320 -15.87 0.49 -13.31
C ARG A 320 -15.38 0.12 -14.70
N THR A 321 -14.48 0.93 -15.28
CA THR A 321 -13.96 0.73 -16.63
C THR A 321 -12.62 -0.02 -16.66
N GLY A 322 -12.20 -0.61 -15.54
CA GLY A 322 -10.84 -1.12 -15.33
C GLY A 322 -9.83 -0.02 -14.97
N TYR A 323 -10.10 1.22 -15.35
CA TYR A 323 -9.37 2.42 -14.92
C TYR A 323 -10.11 3.18 -13.83
N SER A 324 -9.36 3.81 -12.94
CA SER A 324 -9.87 4.78 -11.96
C SER A 324 -10.37 6.04 -12.68
N ASN A 325 -11.61 6.41 -12.44
CA ASN A 325 -12.25 7.63 -12.95
C ASN A 325 -12.95 8.36 -11.79
N ILE A 326 -13.21 9.65 -11.98
CA ILE A 326 -14.07 10.42 -11.08
C ILE A 326 -15.48 10.45 -11.67
N TYR A 327 -16.45 10.05 -10.86
CA TYR A 327 -17.86 9.95 -11.22
C TYR A 327 -18.71 10.89 -10.38
N MET A 328 -19.89 11.23 -10.89
CA MET A 328 -20.93 11.94 -10.17
C MET A 328 -22.28 11.24 -10.30
N THR A 329 -23.05 11.21 -9.21
CA THR A 329 -24.42 10.70 -9.14
C THR A 329 -25.30 11.58 -8.26
N ASN A 330 -26.63 11.40 -8.30
CA ASN A 330 -27.53 12.05 -7.35
C ASN A 330 -27.43 11.38 -5.97
N ALA A 331 -27.40 12.17 -4.89
CA ALA A 331 -27.29 11.66 -3.52
C ALA A 331 -28.56 10.91 -3.07
N VAL A 332 -29.75 11.33 -3.55
CA VAL A 332 -31.03 10.69 -3.25
C VAL A 332 -31.43 9.76 -4.40
N PRO A 333 -31.52 8.43 -4.18
CA PRO A 333 -32.07 7.53 -5.17
C PRO A 333 -33.55 7.85 -5.34
N ARG A 334 -33.94 8.47 -6.47
CA ARG A 334 -35.35 8.61 -6.84
C ARG A 334 -35.98 7.21 -6.80
N ARG A 335 -37.16 7.11 -6.18
CA ARG A 335 -37.89 5.86 -5.93
C ARG A 335 -37.84 4.92 -7.15
N ARG A 336 -37.43 3.67 -6.92
CA ARG A 336 -37.52 2.54 -7.87
C ARG A 336 -37.00 2.90 -9.28
N ILE A 337 -35.75 3.35 -9.37
CA ILE A 337 -35.03 3.26 -10.65
C ILE A 337 -34.61 1.79 -10.78
N ASP A 338 -34.98 1.16 -11.90
CA ASP A 338 -34.42 -0.14 -12.28
C ASP A 338 -32.89 -0.03 -12.25
N GLU A 339 -32.28 -0.94 -11.50
CA GLU A 339 -30.90 -0.85 -10.97
C GLU A 339 -29.80 -0.70 -12.03
N LYS A 340 -30.12 -0.84 -13.31
CA LYS A 340 -29.22 -0.63 -14.45
C LYS A 340 -29.00 0.85 -14.83
N ASP A 341 -29.78 1.78 -14.28
CA ASP A 341 -29.84 3.19 -14.73
C ASP A 341 -29.55 4.24 -13.64
N ALA A 342 -28.76 3.92 -12.60
CA ALA A 342 -28.10 5.01 -11.87
C ALA A 342 -27.19 5.74 -12.87
N LYS A 343 -27.67 6.84 -13.47
CA LYS A 343 -26.95 7.63 -14.48
C LYS A 343 -25.71 8.25 -13.83
N LEU A 344 -24.63 7.48 -13.80
CA LEU A 344 -23.32 7.96 -13.40
C LEU A 344 -22.78 8.83 -14.52
N LYS A 345 -22.53 10.10 -14.21
CA LYS A 345 -21.77 10.99 -15.09
C LYS A 345 -20.29 10.76 -14.81
N THR A 346 -19.49 10.50 -15.85
CA THR A 346 -18.03 10.50 -15.70
C THR A 346 -17.54 11.94 -15.82
N LEU A 347 -16.90 12.47 -14.79
CA LEU A 347 -16.32 13.81 -14.80
C LEU A 347 -14.89 13.78 -15.36
N VAL A 348 -14.05 12.90 -14.82
CA VAL A 348 -12.63 12.80 -15.19
C VAL A 348 -12.27 11.35 -15.50
N LYS A 349 -11.57 11.13 -16.62
CA LYS A 349 -11.12 9.81 -17.06
C LYS A 349 -9.64 9.62 -16.72
N GLY A 350 -9.33 8.73 -15.77
CA GLY A 350 -7.95 8.42 -15.39
C GLY A 350 -7.34 7.26 -16.19
N GLY A 351 -6.03 7.07 -16.03
CA GLY A 351 -5.21 6.01 -16.62
C GLY A 351 -5.05 6.08 -18.14
N ARG A 352 -5.34 7.23 -18.76
CA ARG A 352 -5.41 7.38 -20.23
C ARG A 352 -4.57 8.53 -20.79
N SER A 353 -4.06 9.40 -19.95
CA SER A 353 -3.16 10.51 -20.33
C SER A 353 -2.04 10.62 -19.31
N SER A 354 -0.96 11.31 -19.69
CA SER A 354 0.15 11.65 -18.80
C SER A 354 -0.24 12.61 -17.67
N ASP A 355 -1.37 13.31 -17.80
CA ASP A 355 -1.89 14.22 -16.78
C ASP A 355 -2.74 13.51 -15.72
N PHE A 356 -3.29 12.33 -16.06
CA PHE A 356 -4.19 11.57 -15.21
C PHE A 356 -3.73 10.13 -15.08
N GLU A 357 -2.46 9.89 -14.75
CA GLU A 357 -1.91 8.53 -14.67
C GLU A 357 -2.52 7.74 -13.51
N ALA A 358 -2.59 8.35 -12.33
CA ALA A 358 -3.17 7.76 -11.13
C ALA A 358 -3.79 8.83 -10.22
N PHE A 359 -4.89 8.50 -9.53
CA PHE A 359 -5.61 9.42 -8.62
C PHE A 359 -5.37 9.12 -7.13
N HIS A 360 -4.44 8.21 -6.81
CA HIS A 360 -4.10 7.84 -5.43
C HIS A 360 -5.33 7.51 -4.57
N ILE A 361 -6.28 6.73 -5.12
CA ILE A 361 -7.62 6.49 -4.53
C ILE A 361 -7.64 5.90 -3.12
N PHE A 362 -6.52 5.33 -2.67
CA PHE A 362 -6.36 4.76 -1.33
C PHE A 362 -5.80 5.76 -0.31
N SER A 363 -5.04 6.77 -0.75
CA SER A 363 -4.34 7.73 0.13
C SER A 363 -4.84 9.17 0.01
N SER A 364 -5.45 9.56 -1.10
CA SER A 364 -5.95 10.92 -1.36
C SER A 364 -7.48 10.98 -1.30
N LYS A 365 -8.05 12.09 -0.79
CA LYS A 365 -9.48 12.43 -0.97
C LYS A 365 -9.68 13.43 -2.11
N ILE A 366 -10.93 13.64 -2.50
CA ILE A 366 -11.37 14.72 -3.39
C ILE A 366 -12.31 15.62 -2.62
N ASP A 367 -12.48 16.86 -3.07
CA ASP A 367 -13.41 17.81 -2.47
C ASP A 367 -14.11 18.67 -3.51
N VAL A 368 -15.32 19.15 -3.21
CA VAL A 368 -16.11 19.99 -4.10
C VAL A 368 -16.54 21.25 -3.35
N SER A 369 -16.19 22.41 -3.89
CA SER A 369 -16.62 23.70 -3.36
C SER A 369 -18.11 23.95 -3.60
N SER A 370 -18.68 24.91 -2.87
CA SER A 370 -20.10 25.26 -2.98
C SER A 370 -20.51 25.78 -4.36
N ASP A 371 -19.57 26.33 -5.13
CA ASP A 371 -19.79 26.80 -6.51
C ASP A 371 -19.52 25.73 -7.58
N GLY A 372 -19.26 24.48 -7.18
CA GLY A 372 -19.15 23.34 -8.09
C GLY A 372 -17.76 23.15 -8.71
N ARG A 373 -16.70 23.63 -8.07
CA ARG A 373 -15.31 23.29 -8.43
C ARG A 373 -14.87 22.06 -7.65
N LEU A 374 -14.38 21.06 -8.37
CA LEU A 374 -13.81 19.81 -7.83
C LEU A 374 -12.29 19.94 -7.75
N ALA A 375 -11.71 19.65 -6.59
CA ALA A 375 -10.28 19.53 -6.38
C ALA A 375 -9.88 18.07 -6.22
N PHE A 376 -8.84 17.66 -6.94
CA PHE A 376 -8.27 16.31 -6.85
C PHE A 376 -6.79 16.34 -7.24
N SER A 377 -6.02 15.37 -6.72
CA SER A 377 -4.65 15.16 -7.15
C SER A 377 -4.54 14.04 -8.18
N SER A 378 -3.56 14.15 -9.07
CA SER A 378 -3.20 13.06 -9.96
C SER A 378 -1.73 13.08 -10.32
N LYS A 379 -1.13 11.89 -10.41
CA LYS A 379 0.20 11.71 -10.98
C LYS A 379 0.24 12.31 -12.40
N SER A 380 1.15 13.26 -12.58
CA SER A 380 1.40 13.97 -13.83
C SER A 380 2.88 14.04 -14.15
N GLY A 381 3.35 13.07 -14.95
CA GLY A 381 4.78 12.91 -15.23
C GLY A 381 5.53 12.36 -14.01
N GLU A 382 6.47 13.14 -13.49
CA GLU A 382 7.34 12.73 -12.38
C GLU A 382 6.75 12.97 -10.99
N ASN A 383 5.92 14.00 -10.86
CA ASN A 383 5.28 14.43 -9.62
C ASN A 383 3.76 14.37 -9.76
N ASP A 384 3.06 14.58 -8.65
CA ASP A 384 1.63 14.83 -8.66
C ASP A 384 1.33 16.28 -9.05
N ALA A 385 0.15 16.48 -9.62
CA ALA A 385 -0.43 17.80 -9.85
C ALA A 385 -1.79 17.91 -9.13
N LEU A 386 -2.08 19.11 -8.62
CA LEU A 386 -3.38 19.51 -8.11
C LEU A 386 -4.23 20.07 -9.25
N TYR A 387 -5.39 19.48 -9.48
CA TYR A 387 -6.33 19.91 -10.51
C TYR A 387 -7.57 20.56 -9.89
N VAL A 388 -8.06 21.60 -10.56
CA VAL A 388 -9.38 22.19 -10.29
C VAL A 388 -10.24 22.01 -11.53
N TYR A 389 -11.32 21.25 -11.39
CA TYR A 389 -12.30 20.95 -12.43
C TYR A 389 -13.61 21.68 -12.15
N ASP A 390 -14.12 22.40 -13.13
CA ASP A 390 -15.41 23.07 -13.06
C ASP A 390 -16.52 22.08 -13.50
N ILE A 391 -17.37 21.66 -12.56
CA ILE A 391 -18.42 20.67 -12.82
C ILE A 391 -19.49 21.20 -13.79
N PRO A 392 -19.99 22.45 -13.64
CA PRO A 392 -20.89 23.05 -14.63
C PRO A 392 -20.31 23.19 -16.04
N ALA A 393 -19.07 23.69 -16.16
CA ALA A 393 -18.41 23.91 -17.46
C ALA A 393 -17.86 22.62 -18.08
N GLU A 394 -17.75 21.56 -17.28
CA GLU A 394 -17.17 20.26 -17.62
C GLU A 394 -15.70 20.32 -18.07
N ASP A 395 -14.92 21.23 -17.49
CA ASP A 395 -13.54 21.49 -17.93
C ASP A 395 -12.55 21.63 -16.76
N ILE A 396 -11.27 21.33 -17.04
CA ILE A 396 -10.16 21.58 -16.11
C ILE A 396 -9.78 23.06 -16.24
N ILE A 397 -10.04 23.84 -15.20
CA ILE A 397 -9.80 25.29 -15.21
C ILE A 397 -8.44 25.68 -14.62
N ARG A 398 -7.82 24.80 -13.80
CA ARG A 398 -6.47 25.01 -13.23
C ARG A 398 -5.73 23.69 -13.07
N LYS A 399 -4.40 23.75 -13.23
CA LYS A 399 -3.43 22.69 -12.91
C LYS A 399 -2.26 23.35 -12.18
N TYR A 400 -1.92 22.84 -11.00
CA TYR A 400 -0.78 23.30 -10.20
C TYR A 400 0.19 22.14 -9.97
N GLN A 401 1.47 22.40 -10.14
CA GLN A 401 2.56 21.46 -9.95
C GLN A 401 3.79 22.25 -9.51
N TRP A 402 4.53 21.74 -8.54
CA TRP A 402 5.70 22.40 -7.97
C TRP A 402 6.89 21.44 -8.03
N ASP A 403 8.08 21.99 -8.27
CA ASP A 403 9.29 21.17 -8.42
C ASP A 403 9.70 20.53 -7.08
N ASP A 404 9.51 21.24 -5.97
CA ASP A 404 9.89 20.78 -4.63
C ASP A 404 8.84 19.86 -3.95
N ILE A 405 7.64 19.73 -4.55
CA ILE A 405 6.55 18.89 -4.04
C ILE A 405 6.33 17.74 -5.01
N VAL A 406 6.76 16.55 -4.60
CA VAL A 406 6.70 15.33 -5.39
C VAL A 406 5.30 14.71 -5.33
N GLY A 407 4.72 14.61 -4.13
CA GLY A 407 3.39 14.01 -3.93
C GLY A 407 2.36 15.04 -3.47
N ILE A 408 1.11 14.91 -3.93
CA ILE A 408 -0.01 15.77 -3.51
C ILE A 408 -1.17 14.87 -3.13
N SER A 409 -1.72 15.09 -1.94
CA SER A 409 -2.86 14.30 -1.47
C SER A 409 -3.89 15.14 -0.73
N SER A 410 -5.12 14.65 -0.76
CA SER A 410 -6.23 15.08 0.08
C SER A 410 -6.53 16.59 0.05
N PRO A 411 -6.69 17.21 -1.14
CA PRO A 411 -7.11 18.60 -1.22
C PRO A 411 -8.47 18.83 -0.55
N SER A 412 -8.64 20.02 0.04
CA SER A 412 -9.91 20.48 0.60
C SER A 412 -10.07 21.99 0.38
N PHE A 413 -11.25 22.42 -0.05
CA PHE A 413 -11.56 23.82 -0.25
C PHE A 413 -11.84 24.54 1.07
N SER A 414 -11.48 25.81 1.14
CA SER A 414 -12.03 26.70 2.15
C SER A 414 -13.54 26.93 1.90
N PRO A 415 -14.32 27.29 2.93
CA PRO A 415 -15.77 27.50 2.78
C PRO A 415 -16.16 28.55 1.74
N ASP A 416 -15.31 29.55 1.50
CA ASP A 416 -15.49 30.57 0.48
C ASP A 416 -14.95 30.17 -0.92
N GLY A 417 -14.36 28.98 -1.03
CA GLY A 417 -13.77 28.44 -2.26
C GLY A 417 -12.56 29.22 -2.78
N GLN A 418 -11.96 30.12 -2.01
CA GLN A 418 -10.82 30.92 -2.46
C GLN A 418 -9.47 30.22 -2.20
N ARG A 419 -9.44 29.25 -1.29
CA ARG A 419 -8.23 28.54 -0.88
C ARG A 419 -8.41 27.03 -0.99
N ILE A 420 -7.30 26.33 -1.20
CA ILE A 420 -7.23 24.88 -1.11
C ILE A 420 -6.11 24.52 -0.14
N VAL A 421 -6.42 23.70 0.86
CA VAL A 421 -5.42 23.07 1.72
C VAL A 421 -5.18 21.65 1.21
N PHE A 422 -3.93 21.19 1.22
CA PHE A 422 -3.57 19.83 0.84
C PHE A 422 -2.31 19.37 1.61
N SER A 423 -2.08 18.07 1.63
CA SER A 423 -0.83 17.49 2.12
C SER A 423 0.15 17.29 0.95
N GLY A 424 1.36 17.81 1.09
CA GLY A 424 2.42 17.79 0.10
C GLY A 424 3.64 17.02 0.59
N LEU A 425 4.10 16.05 -0.20
CA LEU A 425 5.32 15.29 0.05
C LEU A 425 6.49 15.96 -0.66
N SER A 426 7.47 16.45 0.09
CA SER A 426 8.66 17.10 -0.45
C SER A 426 9.58 16.10 -1.16
N PHE A 427 10.50 16.63 -1.97
CA PHE A 427 11.56 15.82 -2.57
C PHE A 427 12.45 15.12 -1.52
N SER A 428 12.67 15.75 -0.37
CA SER A 428 13.42 15.17 0.76
C SER A 428 12.67 14.06 1.50
N GLY A 429 11.36 13.93 1.26
CA GLY A 429 10.51 12.89 1.85
C GLY A 429 9.78 13.31 3.11
N ASN A 430 9.61 14.61 3.37
CA ASN A 430 8.78 15.14 4.46
C ASN A 430 7.36 15.41 3.96
N SER A 431 6.35 15.20 4.79
CA SER A 431 4.94 15.34 4.43
C SER A 431 4.31 16.43 5.28
N ASP A 432 4.05 17.56 4.63
CA ASP A 432 3.63 18.80 5.28
C ASP A 432 2.33 19.32 4.69
N LEU A 433 1.67 20.23 5.41
CA LEU A 433 0.45 20.91 4.94
C LEU A 433 0.79 22.19 4.19
N TYR A 434 0.06 22.42 3.10
CA TYR A 434 0.17 23.61 2.27
C TYR A 434 -1.21 24.23 2.03
N ILE A 435 -1.25 25.55 1.91
CA ILE A 435 -2.40 26.32 1.42
C ILE A 435 -2.05 26.96 0.10
N LEU A 436 -2.94 26.80 -0.88
CA LEU A 436 -2.93 27.51 -2.14
C LEU A 436 -4.04 28.57 -2.15
N GLU A 437 -3.66 29.82 -2.36
CA GLU A 437 -4.55 30.94 -2.65
C GLU A 437 -4.87 30.99 -4.15
N LEU A 438 -6.13 30.78 -4.54
CA LEU A 438 -6.52 30.64 -5.95
C LEU A 438 -6.61 31.97 -6.72
N LYS A 439 -6.57 33.10 -6.01
CA LYS A 439 -6.70 34.43 -6.62
C LYS A 439 -5.40 34.87 -7.31
N ASN A 440 -4.27 34.58 -6.68
CA ASN A 440 -2.93 34.98 -7.09
C ASN A 440 -1.98 33.79 -7.28
N ASP A 441 -2.49 32.56 -7.18
CA ASP A 441 -1.74 31.31 -7.30
C ASP A 441 -0.57 31.21 -6.30
N GLU A 442 -0.75 31.80 -5.10
CA GLU A 442 0.26 31.84 -4.04
C GLU A 442 0.20 30.58 -3.16
N LEU A 443 1.35 29.92 -2.98
CA LEU A 443 1.51 28.73 -2.15
C LEU A 443 2.19 29.10 -0.82
N MET A 444 1.58 28.67 0.29
CA MET A 444 2.12 28.83 1.64
C MET A 444 2.24 27.48 2.32
N GLN A 445 3.42 27.18 2.87
CA GLN A 445 3.64 26.01 3.71
C GLN A 445 3.20 26.32 5.15
N LEU A 446 2.37 25.45 5.74
CA LEU A 446 1.84 25.61 7.10
C LEU A 446 2.65 24.85 8.14
N THR A 447 3.07 23.64 7.81
CA THR A 447 3.87 22.78 8.68
C THR A 447 5.21 22.47 8.01
N ASN A 448 6.24 22.29 8.83
CA ASN A 448 7.60 22.00 8.36
C ASN A 448 8.34 21.30 9.50
N ASP A 449 7.98 20.05 9.72
CA ASP A 449 8.56 19.23 10.77
C ASP A 449 8.80 17.77 10.31
N LEU A 450 9.12 16.89 11.25
CA LEU A 450 9.46 15.49 10.94
C LEU A 450 8.24 14.55 10.94
N TYR A 451 7.07 15.09 11.27
CA TYR A 451 5.86 14.31 11.42
C TYR A 451 5.12 14.24 10.09
N ASP A 452 4.33 13.18 9.92
CA ASP A 452 3.51 13.02 8.72
C ASP A 452 2.18 13.73 8.91
N ASP A 453 2.06 14.94 8.34
CA ASP A 453 0.84 15.74 8.43
C ASP A 453 -0.04 15.55 7.19
N VAL A 454 -1.21 14.93 7.36
CA VAL A 454 -2.05 14.46 6.25
C VAL A 454 -3.53 14.74 6.42
N ALA A 455 -4.24 14.60 5.30
CA ALA A 455 -5.70 14.66 5.21
C ALA A 455 -6.32 15.93 5.81
N PRO A 456 -5.85 17.13 5.40
CA PRO A 456 -6.34 18.37 5.96
C PRO A 456 -7.80 18.65 5.58
N SER A 457 -8.52 19.40 6.43
CA SER A 457 -9.90 19.83 6.21
C SER A 457 -10.11 21.21 6.81
N PHE A 458 -10.62 22.16 6.01
CA PHE A 458 -11.00 23.47 6.54
C PHE A 458 -12.20 23.38 7.48
N SER A 459 -12.17 24.20 8.52
CA SER A 459 -13.34 24.47 9.36
C SER A 459 -14.41 25.26 8.58
N PRO A 460 -15.70 25.17 8.96
CA PRO A 460 -16.78 25.92 8.31
C PRO A 460 -16.63 27.44 8.39
N ASP A 461 -15.89 27.94 9.38
CA ASP A 461 -15.55 29.37 9.53
C ASP A 461 -14.33 29.81 8.70
N GLY A 462 -13.59 28.85 8.11
CA GLY A 462 -12.39 29.09 7.31
C GLY A 462 -11.16 29.56 8.09
N GLN A 463 -11.19 29.55 9.43
CA GLN A 463 -10.10 30.04 10.27
C GLN A 463 -9.15 28.93 10.77
N ARG A 464 -9.58 27.67 10.67
CA ARG A 464 -8.88 26.52 11.25
C ARG A 464 -8.79 25.37 10.26
N ILE A 465 -7.81 24.49 10.47
CA ILE A 465 -7.59 23.29 9.66
C ILE A 465 -7.51 22.06 10.56
N ALA A 466 -8.49 21.18 10.38
CA ALA A 466 -8.54 19.76 10.74
C ALA A 466 -7.39 18.97 10.10
N PHE A 467 -6.51 18.24 10.79
CA PHE A 467 -5.61 17.29 10.11
C PHE A 467 -5.20 16.10 10.98
N SER A 468 -4.72 15.04 10.34
CA SER A 468 -4.18 13.85 11.00
C SER A 468 -2.65 13.92 11.04
N SER A 469 -2.04 13.58 12.16
CA SER A 469 -0.57 13.56 12.28
C SER A 469 -0.09 12.50 13.26
N ASP A 470 1.10 11.96 13.01
CA ASP A 470 1.81 11.04 13.92
C ASP A 470 2.62 11.78 15.01
N ARG A 471 2.47 13.11 15.08
CA ARG A 471 3.06 13.98 16.11
C ARG A 471 2.56 13.62 17.52
N THR A 472 3.30 12.82 18.27
CA THR A 472 2.92 12.48 19.66
C THR A 472 3.92 12.98 20.71
N LEU A 473 3.58 14.08 21.39
CA LEU A 473 4.17 14.44 22.69
C LEU A 473 3.55 13.62 23.84
N PHE A 474 2.32 13.12 23.63
CA PHE A 474 1.55 12.32 24.58
C PHE A 474 0.88 11.14 23.82
N GLY A 475 1.05 9.89 24.28
CA GLY A 475 0.43 8.71 23.66
C GLY A 475 1.43 7.59 23.31
N SER A 476 0.97 6.59 22.54
CA SER A 476 1.85 5.57 21.98
C SER A 476 2.66 6.18 20.84
N GLN A 477 3.94 5.85 20.72
CA GLN A 477 4.75 6.32 19.60
C GLN A 477 4.08 5.92 18.29
N TRP A 478 4.03 6.87 17.35
CA TRP A 478 3.58 6.65 15.97
C TRP A 478 2.09 6.33 15.76
N SER A 479 1.25 6.64 16.75
CA SER A 479 -0.20 6.67 16.58
C SER A 479 -0.63 7.97 15.91
N TYR A 480 -1.49 7.90 14.90
CA TYR A 480 -2.12 9.11 14.34
C TYR A 480 -3.19 9.64 15.28
N ASN A 481 -3.14 10.96 15.49
CA ASN A 481 -4.13 11.71 16.23
C ASN A 481 -4.64 12.88 15.38
N ILE A 482 -5.75 13.48 15.79
CA ILE A 482 -6.33 14.65 15.13
C ILE A 482 -5.80 15.92 15.78
N PHE A 483 -5.41 16.87 14.94
CA PHE A 483 -4.91 18.18 15.30
C PHE A 483 -5.71 19.27 14.61
N VAL A 484 -5.75 20.44 15.24
CA VAL A 484 -6.28 21.66 14.65
C VAL A 484 -5.15 22.68 14.53
N PHE A 485 -4.92 23.17 13.32
CA PHE A 485 -4.07 24.31 13.05
C PHE A 485 -4.90 25.59 12.97
N ASP A 486 -4.52 26.62 13.73
CA ASP A 486 -5.18 27.93 13.75
C ASP A 486 -4.42 28.91 12.85
N LEU A 487 -5.09 29.44 11.82
CA LEU A 487 -4.48 30.28 10.78
C LEU A 487 -4.09 31.67 11.27
N GLN A 488 -4.67 32.15 12.38
CA GLN A 488 -4.40 33.48 12.90
C GLN A 488 -3.18 33.47 13.83
N SER A 489 -3.14 32.49 14.73
CA SER A 489 -2.08 32.35 15.73
C SER A 489 -0.89 31.52 15.25
N ASN A 490 -1.05 30.76 14.17
CA ASN A 490 -0.05 29.83 13.64
C ASN A 490 0.32 28.73 14.66
N LEU A 491 -0.68 28.29 15.45
CA LEU A 491 -0.52 27.29 16.50
C LEU A 491 -1.29 26.01 16.18
N THR A 492 -0.72 24.89 16.62
CA THR A 492 -1.30 23.55 16.48
C THR A 492 -1.78 23.03 17.84
N HIS A 493 -2.99 22.49 17.89
CA HIS A 493 -3.62 21.94 19.09
C HIS A 493 -4.05 20.49 18.89
N TYR A 494 -3.94 19.67 19.94
CA TYR A 494 -4.49 18.30 19.97
C TYR A 494 -6.02 18.34 20.06
N VAL A 495 -6.70 17.51 19.26
CA VAL A 495 -8.13 17.19 19.42
C VAL A 495 -8.28 15.80 20.04
N THR A 496 -7.51 14.83 19.56
CA THR A 496 -7.45 13.48 20.12
C THR A 496 -6.06 13.16 20.63
N ALA A 497 -5.96 12.22 21.56
CA ALA A 497 -4.69 11.69 22.05
C ALA A 497 -4.88 10.23 22.49
N GLY A 498 -3.96 9.34 22.12
CA GLY A 498 -3.98 7.97 22.63
C GLY A 498 -3.22 6.95 21.78
N LYS A 499 -3.65 5.69 21.92
CA LYS A 499 -3.12 4.53 21.16
C LYS A 499 -3.94 4.20 19.92
N PHE A 500 -5.02 4.93 19.68
CA PHE A 500 -5.89 4.72 18.53
C PHE A 500 -5.25 5.31 17.27
N GLN A 501 -5.87 5.06 16.12
CA GLN A 501 -5.42 5.52 14.83
C GLN A 501 -6.52 6.42 14.27
N ASP A 502 -6.39 7.72 14.48
CA ASP A 502 -7.41 8.69 14.11
C ASP A 502 -7.03 9.37 12.78
N HIS A 503 -7.80 9.07 11.74
CA HIS A 503 -7.48 9.42 10.36
C HIS A 503 -8.59 10.22 9.69
N ALA A 504 -8.20 11.13 8.80
CA ALA A 504 -9.08 11.85 7.87
C ALA A 504 -10.26 12.59 8.55
N PRO A 505 -9.96 13.62 9.37
CA PRO A 505 -10.98 14.38 10.07
C PRO A 505 -11.90 15.12 9.08
N VAL A 506 -13.16 15.25 9.47
CA VAL A 506 -14.17 16.08 8.80
C VAL A 506 -14.91 16.89 9.86
N TRP A 507 -15.12 18.18 9.59
CA TRP A 507 -15.84 19.05 10.51
C TRP A 507 -17.33 18.81 10.44
N SER A 508 -18.02 18.96 11.57
CA SER A 508 -19.47 19.12 11.56
C SER A 508 -19.87 20.40 10.79
N PRO A 509 -21.06 20.44 10.16
CA PRO A 509 -21.51 21.63 9.43
C PRO A 509 -21.58 22.91 10.28
N ASP A 510 -21.77 22.76 11.61
CA ASP A 510 -21.81 23.87 12.57
C ASP A 510 -20.45 24.18 13.21
N GLY A 511 -19.40 23.40 12.90
CA GLY A 511 -18.05 23.57 13.42
C GLY A 511 -17.89 23.28 14.91
N SER A 512 -18.88 22.63 15.55
CA SER A 512 -18.85 22.28 16.98
C SER A 512 -18.02 21.03 17.29
N THR A 513 -17.79 20.15 16.32
CA THR A 513 -16.98 18.91 16.47
C THR A 513 -16.16 18.61 15.24
#